data_AF-A0A1Y4B7M5-F1
#
_entry.id   AF-A0A1Y4B7M5-F1
#
_cell.length_a   1.000
_cell.length_b   1.000
_cell.length_c   1.000
_cell.angle_alpha   90.00
_cell.angle_beta   90.00
_cell.angle_gamma   90.00
#
_symmetry.space_group_name_H-M   'P 1'
#
loop_
_entity.id
_entity.type
_entity.pdbx_description
1 polymer ?
#
loop_
_entity_poly.entity_id
_entity_poly.type
_entity_poly.pdbx_seq_one_letter_code
_entity_poly.pdbx_strand_id
1 'polypeptide(L)'
;CVLGLVGCSQQGQQDIITPTQNNEEISQTDIQSEAEQKYTYEELSEMPAEELLDLFIQHGLVINDDLKASFTDEELQALFKENFHLWHTGVSARSHTMYCDLAEQTKAIFDKIAIPNFSYAEDMAIYVEGEPGVKTSGFVNTTETEITFENVAECAKNECTVEYDRITTYFDTDECVWKVHFGTDGMVGGDQSVYLDCDGKTVLIVYGE
;
A
#
# COMPACT_ATOMS: atom_id res chain seq x y z
N CYS A 1 -78.04 42.42 -16.43
CA CYS A 1 -76.67 42.99 -16.59
C CYS A 1 -76.15 43.41 -15.22
N VAL A 2 -74.81 43.59 -15.10
CA VAL A 2 -74.02 44.04 -13.91
C VAL A 2 -73.39 42.91 -13.05
N LEU A 3 -72.07 43.06 -12.78
CA LEU A 3 -71.15 42.36 -11.84
C LEU A 3 -70.73 40.86 -12.09
N GLY A 4 -69.45 40.52 -11.80
CA GLY A 4 -68.98 39.10 -11.69
C GLY A 4 -67.49 38.73 -11.99
N LEU A 5 -66.51 39.27 -11.25
CA LEU A 5 -65.05 38.97 -11.16
C LEU A 5 -64.43 37.57 -11.54
N VAL A 6 -63.16 37.60 -12.03
CA VAL A 6 -62.07 36.53 -12.02
C VAL A 6 -62.34 35.26 -12.87
N GLY A 7 -61.40 34.56 -13.54
CA GLY A 7 -59.92 34.58 -13.75
C GLY A 7 -59.52 33.33 -14.60
N CYS A 8 -58.28 32.85 -14.81
CA CYS A 8 -56.88 33.33 -14.67
C CYS A 8 -55.91 32.28 -15.32
N SER A 9 -54.66 32.64 -15.65
CA SER A 9 -53.57 31.78 -16.23
C SER A 9 -53.82 31.24 -17.67
N GLN A 10 -52.83 30.96 -18.53
CA GLN A 10 -51.34 31.06 -18.53
C GLN A 10 -50.92 31.35 -20.02
N GLN A 11 -49.68 31.32 -20.56
CA GLN A 11 -48.33 30.88 -20.17
C GLN A 11 -47.29 31.64 -21.05
N GLY A 12 -45.98 31.59 -20.73
CA GLY A 12 -44.89 31.83 -21.70
C GLY A 12 -44.07 33.11 -21.54
N GLN A 13 -43.00 33.04 -20.75
CA GLN A 13 -41.88 34.00 -20.76
C GLN A 13 -40.57 33.19 -20.84
N GLN A 14 -39.59 33.68 -21.59
CA GLN A 14 -38.23 33.12 -21.67
C GLN A 14 -37.29 34.03 -20.89
N ASP A 15 -36.53 33.46 -19.96
CA ASP A 15 -35.44 34.14 -19.26
C ASP A 15 -34.13 33.37 -19.45
N ILE A 16 -33.04 34.12 -19.56
CA ILE A 16 -31.72 33.63 -20.01
C ILE A 16 -30.93 33.14 -18.80
N ILE A 17 -30.32 31.95 -18.90
CA ILE A 17 -29.49 31.36 -17.83
C ILE A 17 -28.03 31.31 -18.30
N THR A 18 -27.15 31.94 -17.54
CA THR A 18 -25.69 31.91 -17.71
C THR A 18 -25.15 30.49 -17.41
N PRO A 19 -24.19 29.96 -18.17
CA PRO A 19 -23.53 28.70 -17.80
C PRO A 19 -22.64 28.89 -16.58
N THR A 20 -23.07 28.39 -15.43
CA THR A 20 -22.19 28.14 -14.27
C THR A 20 -21.14 27.11 -14.68
N GLN A 21 -19.87 27.36 -14.36
CA GLN A 21 -18.87 26.29 -14.42
C GLN A 21 -19.09 25.35 -13.23
N ASN A 22 -19.49 24.12 -13.51
CA ASN A 22 -19.41 23.05 -12.54
C ASN A 22 -17.93 22.69 -12.40
N ASN A 23 -17.33 22.99 -11.25
CA ASN A 23 -16.16 22.23 -10.83
C ASN A 23 -16.66 20.82 -10.49
N GLU A 24 -16.42 19.87 -11.40
CA GLU A 24 -16.48 18.46 -11.04
C GLU A 24 -15.26 18.17 -10.16
N GLU A 25 -15.47 18.33 -8.86
CA GLU A 25 -14.60 17.83 -7.80
C GLU A 25 -14.43 16.32 -8.05
N ILE A 26 -13.26 15.93 -8.57
CA ILE A 26 -12.96 14.54 -8.91
C ILE A 26 -12.97 13.75 -7.62
N SER A 27 -14.10 13.12 -7.34
CA SER A 27 -14.26 12.23 -6.21
C SER A 27 -13.31 11.05 -6.43
N GLN A 28 -12.18 11.04 -5.73
CA GLN A 28 -11.36 9.84 -5.59
C GLN A 28 -12.29 8.75 -5.09
N THR A 29 -12.61 7.79 -5.95
CA THR A 29 -13.46 6.67 -5.57
C THR A 29 -12.70 5.85 -4.55
N ASP A 30 -13.16 5.85 -3.30
CA ASP A 30 -12.54 5.08 -2.22
C ASP A 30 -12.33 3.63 -2.69
N ILE A 31 -11.08 3.25 -2.95
CA ILE A 31 -10.71 1.86 -3.14
C ILE A 31 -10.72 1.22 -1.75
N GLN A 32 -11.93 0.96 -1.26
CA GLN A 32 -12.17 0.14 -0.08
C GLN A 32 -11.86 -1.31 -0.43
N SER A 33 -10.57 -1.62 -0.57
CA SER A 33 -10.09 -2.96 -0.34
C SER A 33 -10.51 -3.37 1.07
N GLU A 34 -11.12 -4.54 1.21
CA GLU A 34 -11.17 -5.22 2.51
C GLU A 34 -9.74 -5.23 3.08
N ALA A 35 -9.58 -4.85 4.35
CA ALA A 35 -8.26 -4.57 4.91
C ALA A 35 -7.42 -5.85 5.03
N GLU A 36 -6.71 -6.20 3.94
CA GLU A 36 -5.70 -7.24 3.94
C GLU A 36 -4.54 -6.80 4.83
N GLN A 37 -4.57 -7.25 6.08
CA GLN A 37 -3.48 -7.04 7.03
C GLN A 37 -2.15 -7.42 6.38
N LYS A 38 -1.19 -6.50 6.46
CA LYS A 38 0.18 -6.72 6.01
C LYS A 38 1.10 -6.91 7.21
N TYR A 39 2.26 -7.50 6.93
CA TYR A 39 3.27 -7.78 7.93
C TYR A 39 4.65 -7.35 7.40
N THR A 40 5.50 -6.86 8.28
CA THR A 40 6.96 -6.77 8.01
C THR A 40 7.55 -8.17 7.79
N TYR A 41 8.77 -8.24 7.24
CA TYR A 41 9.49 -9.52 7.24
C TYR A 41 9.77 -9.96 8.68
N GLU A 42 10.08 -9.02 9.55
CA GLU A 42 10.44 -9.19 10.95
C GLU A 42 9.32 -9.90 11.72
N GLU A 43 8.07 -9.39 11.65
CA GLU A 43 6.89 -10.02 12.28
C GLU A 43 6.68 -11.47 11.81
N LEU A 44 6.77 -11.74 10.50
CA LEU A 44 6.68 -13.10 9.96
C LEU A 44 7.88 -13.97 10.37
N SER A 45 9.06 -13.37 10.55
CA SER A 45 10.28 -14.04 10.99
C SER A 45 10.27 -14.37 12.49
N GLU A 46 9.50 -13.66 13.31
CA GLU A 46 9.32 -13.93 14.75
C GLU A 46 8.08 -14.79 15.07
N MET A 47 7.02 -14.73 14.26
CA MET A 47 5.76 -15.48 14.43
C MET A 47 5.96 -16.98 14.73
N PRO A 48 5.23 -17.61 15.68
CA PRO A 48 5.35 -19.04 15.98
C PRO A 48 5.23 -19.94 14.75
N ALA A 49 5.91 -21.09 14.76
CA ALA A 49 5.99 -21.99 13.59
C ALA A 49 4.63 -22.55 13.15
N GLU A 50 3.72 -22.77 14.10
CA GLU A 50 2.31 -23.12 13.88
C GLU A 50 1.57 -21.96 13.19
N GLU A 51 1.50 -20.80 13.85
CA GLU A 51 0.82 -19.59 13.35
C GLU A 51 1.31 -19.15 11.96
N LEU A 52 2.62 -19.21 11.72
CA LEU A 52 3.21 -18.83 10.42
C LEU A 52 2.81 -19.79 9.30
N LEU A 53 2.83 -21.11 9.54
CA LEU A 53 2.43 -22.07 8.51
C LEU A 53 0.93 -21.99 8.24
N ASP A 54 0.11 -21.85 9.28
CA ASP A 54 -1.34 -21.71 9.18
C ASP A 54 -1.74 -20.41 8.44
N LEU A 55 -1.05 -19.29 8.69
CA LEU A 55 -1.23 -18.05 7.94
C LEU A 55 -0.98 -18.26 6.44
N PHE A 56 0.13 -18.91 6.08
CA PHE A 56 0.43 -19.19 4.68
C PHE A 56 -0.59 -20.17 4.05
N ILE A 57 -1.07 -21.18 4.79
CA ILE A 57 -2.16 -22.07 4.34
C ILE A 57 -3.46 -21.28 4.12
N GLN A 58 -3.83 -20.37 5.04
CA GLN A 58 -4.99 -19.48 4.90
C GLN A 58 -4.89 -18.61 3.63
N HIS A 59 -3.69 -18.15 3.27
CA HIS A 59 -3.43 -17.39 2.05
C HIS A 59 -3.19 -18.27 0.80
N GLY A 60 -3.31 -19.60 0.90
CA GLY A 60 -3.41 -20.52 -0.23
C GLY A 60 -2.23 -21.50 -0.42
N LEU A 61 -1.32 -21.62 0.55
CA LEU A 61 -0.18 -22.55 0.47
C LEU A 61 -0.66 -24.01 0.45
N VAL A 62 -0.34 -24.75 -0.61
CA VAL A 62 -0.67 -26.18 -0.73
C VAL A 62 0.56 -27.03 -0.41
N ILE A 63 0.62 -27.55 0.80
CA ILE A 63 1.61 -28.58 1.18
C ILE A 63 1.35 -29.84 0.33
N ASN A 64 2.40 -30.36 -0.29
CA ASN A 64 2.38 -31.57 -1.11
C ASN A 64 2.05 -32.83 -0.25
N ASP A 65 1.28 -33.76 -0.80
CA ASP A 65 0.83 -34.95 -0.05
C ASP A 65 1.98 -35.93 0.30
N ASP A 66 3.06 -35.99 -0.49
CA ASP A 66 4.26 -36.76 -0.14
C ASP A 66 4.99 -36.15 1.08
N LEU A 67 4.92 -34.83 1.26
CA LEU A 67 5.43 -34.16 2.47
C LEU A 67 4.57 -34.49 3.69
N LYS A 68 3.23 -34.42 3.57
CA LYS A 68 2.28 -34.83 4.64
C LYS A 68 2.40 -36.31 5.00
N ALA A 69 2.83 -37.15 4.07
CA ALA A 69 3.08 -38.57 4.33
C ALA A 69 4.46 -38.86 4.94
N SER A 70 5.38 -37.88 4.93
CA SER A 70 6.78 -38.03 5.35
C SER A 70 7.12 -37.35 6.68
N PHE A 71 6.28 -36.42 7.15
CA PHE A 71 6.49 -35.57 8.32
C PHE A 71 5.21 -35.47 9.16
N THR A 72 5.33 -35.22 10.46
CA THR A 72 4.19 -34.76 11.29
C THR A 72 3.87 -33.29 11.01
N ASP A 73 2.70 -32.82 11.47
CA ASP A 73 2.33 -31.41 11.36
C ASP A 73 3.34 -30.50 12.10
N GLU A 74 3.79 -30.90 13.30
CA GLU A 74 4.85 -30.23 14.07
C GLU A 74 6.18 -30.17 13.29
N GLU A 75 6.55 -31.26 12.61
CA GLU A 75 7.77 -31.32 11.77
C GLU A 75 7.65 -30.44 10.51
N LEU A 76 6.46 -30.33 9.92
CA LEU A 76 6.19 -29.43 8.79
C LEU A 76 6.24 -27.95 9.20
N GLN A 77 5.66 -27.61 10.34
CA GLN A 77 5.73 -26.27 10.94
C GLN A 77 7.19 -25.87 11.21
N ALA A 78 7.95 -26.73 11.90
CA ALA A 78 9.37 -26.49 12.17
C ALA A 78 10.19 -26.36 10.87
N LEU A 79 10.00 -27.27 9.91
CA LEU A 79 10.64 -27.23 8.60
C LEU A 79 10.36 -25.91 7.86
N PHE A 80 9.10 -25.46 7.84
CA PHE A 80 8.70 -24.21 7.19
C PHE A 80 9.39 -23.02 7.87
N LYS A 81 9.35 -22.95 9.21
CA LYS A 81 9.95 -21.85 9.96
C LYS A 81 11.48 -21.78 9.79
N GLU A 82 12.16 -22.92 9.86
CA GLU A 82 13.62 -23.01 9.64
C GLU A 82 14.02 -22.52 8.25
N ASN A 83 13.23 -22.82 7.22
CA ASN A 83 13.55 -22.52 5.82
C ASN A 83 12.90 -21.21 5.32
N PHE A 84 12.09 -20.53 6.14
CA PHE A 84 11.34 -19.32 5.76
C PHE A 84 12.24 -18.26 5.13
N HIS A 85 13.40 -18.01 5.74
CA HIS A 85 14.45 -17.07 5.29
C HIS A 85 15.03 -17.34 3.88
N LEU A 86 14.73 -18.49 3.26
CA LEU A 86 14.98 -18.79 1.85
C LEU A 86 13.67 -18.87 1.07
N TRP A 87 12.66 -19.55 1.61
CA TRP A 87 11.40 -19.82 0.93
C TRP A 87 10.60 -18.54 0.63
N HIS A 88 10.69 -17.49 1.45
CA HIS A 88 10.09 -16.19 1.15
C HIS A 88 10.71 -15.49 -0.08
N THR A 89 11.89 -15.92 -0.53
CA THR A 89 12.55 -15.45 -1.77
C THR A 89 12.31 -16.37 -2.98
N GLY A 90 11.67 -17.52 -2.79
CA GLY A 90 11.48 -18.56 -3.81
C GLY A 90 12.67 -19.53 -3.96
N VAL A 91 13.71 -19.39 -3.13
CA VAL A 91 14.90 -20.24 -3.17
C VAL A 91 14.77 -21.40 -2.20
N SER A 92 15.20 -22.60 -2.58
CA SER A 92 15.23 -23.76 -1.68
C SER A 92 16.61 -24.41 -1.62
N ALA A 93 17.08 -24.71 -0.40
CA ALA A 93 18.32 -25.46 -0.18
C ALA A 93 18.20 -26.97 -0.52
N ARG A 94 16.98 -27.47 -0.78
CA ARG A 94 16.69 -28.88 -1.09
C ARG A 94 16.30 -29.03 -2.56
N SER A 95 17.02 -29.86 -3.31
CA SER A 95 16.86 -30.01 -4.76
C SER A 95 15.74 -30.97 -5.22
N HIS A 96 14.84 -31.41 -4.32
CA HIS A 96 13.65 -32.17 -4.71
C HIS A 96 12.52 -31.19 -5.02
N THR A 97 11.85 -31.38 -6.16
CA THR A 97 10.80 -30.51 -6.71
C THR A 97 9.78 -30.05 -5.67
N MET A 98 9.30 -30.95 -4.80
CA MET A 98 8.38 -30.63 -3.68
C MET A 98 8.81 -29.46 -2.78
N TYR A 99 10.11 -29.19 -2.62
CA TYR A 99 10.62 -28.05 -1.82
C TYR A 99 10.90 -26.80 -2.67
N CYS A 100 11.03 -26.94 -4.00
CA CYS A 100 11.05 -25.81 -4.92
C CYS A 100 9.62 -25.28 -5.09
N ASP A 101 8.66 -26.16 -5.40
CA ASP A 101 7.23 -25.84 -5.53
C ASP A 101 6.68 -25.17 -4.25
N LEU A 102 7.17 -25.58 -3.08
CA LEU A 102 6.79 -25.00 -1.78
C LEU A 102 7.43 -23.63 -1.56
N ALA A 103 8.69 -23.44 -1.95
CA ALA A 103 9.36 -22.14 -1.91
C ALA A 103 8.74 -21.13 -2.90
N GLU A 104 8.42 -21.56 -4.13
CA GLU A 104 7.77 -20.71 -5.14
C GLU A 104 6.38 -20.24 -4.68
N GLN A 105 5.57 -21.14 -4.10
CA GLN A 105 4.30 -20.74 -3.46
C GLN A 105 4.51 -19.81 -2.26
N THR A 106 5.50 -20.10 -1.41
CA THR A 106 5.83 -19.25 -0.25
C THR A 106 6.21 -17.83 -0.71
N LYS A 107 7.02 -17.70 -1.77
CA LYS A 107 7.32 -16.39 -2.36
C LYS A 107 6.07 -15.68 -2.87
N ALA A 108 5.22 -16.36 -3.64
CA ALA A 108 4.01 -15.75 -4.20
C ALA A 108 3.01 -15.27 -3.13
N ILE A 109 2.96 -15.95 -1.98
CA ILE A 109 2.14 -15.54 -0.83
C ILE A 109 2.84 -14.42 -0.04
N PHE A 110 4.15 -14.50 0.18
CA PHE A 110 4.93 -13.44 0.82
C PHE A 110 4.84 -12.12 0.04
N ASP A 111 5.02 -12.15 -1.28
CA ASP A 111 4.84 -11.01 -2.18
C ASP A 111 3.44 -10.39 -2.08
N LYS A 112 2.42 -11.15 -1.64
CA LYS A 112 1.07 -10.65 -1.39
C LYS A 112 0.90 -10.07 0.02
N ILE A 113 1.37 -10.74 1.07
CA ILE A 113 1.05 -10.38 2.47
C ILE A 113 2.10 -9.50 3.14
N ALA A 114 3.32 -9.44 2.63
CA ALA A 114 4.38 -8.62 3.21
C ALA A 114 4.24 -7.13 2.84
N ILE A 115 4.73 -6.26 3.72
CA ILE A 115 5.11 -4.89 3.38
C ILE A 115 6.48 -4.98 2.67
N PRO A 116 6.64 -4.44 1.45
CA PRO A 116 7.95 -4.38 0.79
C PRO A 116 8.95 -3.57 1.62
N ASN A 117 10.13 -4.14 1.87
CA ASN A 117 11.22 -3.48 2.59
C ASN A 117 12.00 -2.53 1.64
N PHE A 118 12.56 -1.45 2.19
CA PHE A 118 13.49 -0.52 1.55
C PHE A 118 14.48 0.00 2.61
N SER A 119 15.60 0.60 2.21
CA SER A 119 16.47 1.30 3.17
C SER A 119 16.41 2.81 2.95
N TYR A 120 15.91 3.52 3.96
CA TYR A 120 15.91 4.98 4.01
C TYR A 120 17.35 5.52 4.07
N ALA A 121 18.28 4.80 4.70
CA ALA A 121 19.70 5.17 4.71
C ALA A 121 20.36 5.08 3.31
N GLU A 122 19.96 4.13 2.47
CA GLU A 122 20.44 4.06 1.07
C GLU A 122 19.77 5.13 0.18
N ASP A 123 18.45 5.33 0.31
CA ASP A 123 17.73 6.41 -0.40
C ASP A 123 18.30 7.80 -0.03
N MET A 124 18.54 8.08 1.26
CA MET A 124 19.18 9.33 1.74
C MET A 124 20.63 9.52 1.28
N ALA A 125 21.34 8.45 0.89
CA ALA A 125 22.66 8.56 0.28
C ALA A 125 22.60 8.99 -1.20
N ILE A 126 21.43 8.92 -1.82
CA ILE A 126 21.16 9.34 -3.21
C ILE A 126 20.53 10.74 -3.24
N TYR A 127 19.57 11.02 -2.36
CA TYR A 127 18.79 12.27 -2.37
C TYR A 127 19.48 13.43 -1.64
N VAL A 128 20.33 14.16 -2.37
CA VAL A 128 21.07 15.32 -1.85
C VAL A 128 20.16 16.55 -1.67
N GLU A 129 20.23 17.20 -0.50
CA GLU A 129 19.49 18.42 -0.21
C GLU A 129 19.80 19.55 -1.21
N GLY A 130 18.75 20.11 -1.81
CA GLY A 130 18.83 21.22 -2.75
C GLY A 130 18.91 20.81 -4.23
N GLU A 131 19.01 19.52 -4.54
CA GLU A 131 18.85 19.04 -5.91
C GLU A 131 17.38 19.16 -6.38
N PRO A 132 17.13 19.38 -7.70
CA PRO A 132 15.77 19.46 -8.23
C PRO A 132 14.99 18.17 -7.97
N GLY A 133 13.80 18.30 -7.37
CA GLY A 133 12.95 17.16 -7.01
C GLY A 133 13.16 16.64 -5.58
N VAL A 134 14.11 17.17 -4.81
CA VAL A 134 14.31 16.80 -3.39
C VAL A 134 13.76 17.90 -2.47
N LYS A 135 12.87 17.57 -1.53
CA LYS A 135 12.28 18.48 -0.54
C LYS A 135 12.52 17.96 0.88
N THR A 136 13.32 18.70 1.65
CA THR A 136 13.74 18.41 3.04
C THR A 136 13.00 19.25 4.10
N SER A 137 12.13 20.17 3.69
CA SER A 137 11.41 21.09 4.58
C SER A 137 10.16 21.68 3.93
N GLY A 138 9.35 22.42 4.70
CA GLY A 138 8.08 22.97 4.20
C GLY A 138 6.99 21.90 4.05
N PHE A 139 6.99 20.92 4.96
CA PHE A 139 6.00 19.86 5.06
C PHE A 139 4.68 20.35 5.68
N VAL A 140 3.60 19.69 5.31
CA VAL A 140 2.25 19.75 5.90
C VAL A 140 2.20 18.87 7.14
N ASN A 141 2.64 17.61 7.03
CA ASN A 141 2.63 16.62 8.11
C ASN A 141 3.77 16.92 9.11
N THR A 142 3.45 17.74 10.11
CA THR A 142 4.41 18.28 11.09
C THR A 142 3.98 18.07 12.55
N THR A 143 2.91 17.31 12.78
CA THR A 143 2.30 17.06 14.09
C THR A 143 2.18 15.57 14.36
N GLU A 144 2.56 15.16 15.56
CA GLU A 144 2.57 13.76 16.01
C GLU A 144 1.22 13.07 15.82
N THR A 145 1.22 11.98 15.06
CA THR A 145 0.06 11.19 14.67
C THR A 145 0.45 9.72 14.68
N GLU A 146 -0.36 8.87 15.33
CA GLU A 146 -0.17 7.42 15.33
C GLU A 146 -0.36 6.87 13.90
N ILE A 147 0.71 6.35 13.28
CA ILE A 147 0.65 5.76 11.94
C ILE A 147 0.92 4.26 11.91
N THR A 148 0.21 3.58 11.02
CA THR A 148 0.30 2.14 10.73
C THR A 148 0.15 1.91 9.23
N PHE A 149 0.33 0.67 8.76
CA PHE A 149 0.14 0.33 7.33
C PHE A 149 -1.23 0.79 6.80
N GLU A 150 -2.28 0.66 7.63
CA GLU A 150 -3.67 0.96 7.27
C GLU A 150 -3.96 2.46 7.08
N ASN A 151 -3.14 3.37 7.63
CA ASN A 151 -3.41 4.81 7.59
C ASN A 151 -2.27 5.67 7.01
N VAL A 152 -1.05 5.13 6.88
CA VAL A 152 0.12 5.92 6.45
C VAL A 152 -0.02 6.46 5.03
N ALA A 153 -0.70 5.71 4.14
CA ALA A 153 -1.02 6.18 2.79
C ALA A 153 -1.93 7.42 2.81
N GLU A 154 -2.95 7.44 3.68
CA GLU A 154 -3.85 8.59 3.85
C GLU A 154 -3.13 9.79 4.48
N CYS A 155 -2.21 9.55 5.42
CA CYS A 155 -1.35 10.60 5.96
C CYS A 155 -0.45 11.20 4.87
N ALA A 156 0.18 10.36 4.05
CA ALA A 156 1.06 10.77 2.96
C ALA A 156 0.36 11.58 1.86
N LYS A 157 -0.95 11.35 1.61
CA LYS A 157 -1.74 12.14 0.64
C LYS A 157 -1.72 13.64 0.93
N ASN A 158 -1.57 14.07 2.19
CA ASN A 158 -1.48 15.48 2.57
C ASN A 158 -0.28 16.21 1.94
N GLU A 159 0.76 15.49 1.56
CA GLU A 159 1.94 16.00 0.86
C GLU A 159 1.90 15.76 -0.66
N CYS A 160 0.98 14.93 -1.14
CA CYS A 160 0.93 14.52 -2.53
C CYS A 160 0.43 15.66 -3.43
N THR A 161 1.18 15.96 -4.48
CA THR A 161 0.90 17.07 -5.42
C THR A 161 0.92 16.64 -6.89
N VAL A 162 1.02 15.33 -7.14
CA VAL A 162 0.99 14.70 -8.47
C VAL A 162 -0.32 13.93 -8.66
N GLU A 163 -0.72 13.72 -9.91
CA GLU A 163 -1.80 12.78 -10.24
C GLU A 163 -1.26 11.35 -10.14
N TYR A 164 -2.07 10.42 -9.61
CA TYR A 164 -1.70 9.02 -9.45
C TYR A 164 -2.93 8.11 -9.62
N ASP A 165 -2.73 6.92 -10.17
CA ASP A 165 -3.71 5.82 -10.13
C ASP A 165 -3.26 4.66 -9.22
N ARG A 166 -2.01 4.70 -8.76
CA ARG A 166 -1.38 3.68 -7.92
C ARG A 166 -0.66 4.29 -6.72
N ILE A 167 -0.75 3.58 -5.59
CA ILE A 167 0.04 3.82 -4.38
C ILE A 167 0.85 2.55 -4.09
N THR A 168 2.06 2.65 -3.54
CA THR A 168 2.79 1.53 -2.95
C THR A 168 3.49 1.98 -1.67
N THR A 169 3.22 1.26 -0.57
CA THR A 169 3.73 1.55 0.78
C THR A 169 4.86 0.58 1.13
N TYR A 170 5.95 1.12 1.66
CA TYR A 170 7.14 0.41 2.12
C TYR A 170 7.47 0.83 3.55
N PHE A 171 8.20 0.00 4.30
CA PHE A 171 8.66 0.32 5.65
C PHE A 171 10.11 -0.12 5.86
N ASP A 172 10.91 0.78 6.45
CA ASP A 172 12.27 0.54 6.95
C ASP A 172 12.17 0.37 8.47
N THR A 173 12.46 -0.85 8.94
CA THR A 173 12.39 -1.25 10.35
C THR A 173 13.60 -0.84 11.18
N ASP A 174 14.75 -0.53 10.55
CA ASP A 174 15.98 -0.11 11.23
C ASP A 174 15.95 1.40 11.54
N GLU A 175 15.48 2.23 10.61
CA GLU A 175 15.35 3.70 10.79
C GLU A 175 13.94 4.13 11.29
N CYS A 176 12.95 3.22 11.31
CA CYS A 176 11.53 3.49 11.61
C CYS A 176 10.92 4.56 10.67
N VAL A 177 11.07 4.33 9.36
CA VAL A 177 10.58 5.25 8.32
C VAL A 177 9.69 4.52 7.32
N TRP A 178 8.53 5.09 7.05
CA TRP A 178 7.64 4.66 5.97
C TRP A 178 7.96 5.43 4.69
N LYS A 179 7.92 4.74 3.54
CA LYS A 179 7.94 5.37 2.20
C LYS A 179 6.60 5.06 1.53
N VAL A 180 5.89 6.11 1.10
CA VAL A 180 4.65 5.99 0.30
C VAL A 180 4.93 6.59 -1.06
N HIS A 181 5.01 5.72 -2.07
CA HIS A 181 5.23 6.08 -3.47
C HIS A 181 3.87 6.21 -4.18
N PHE A 182 3.62 7.36 -4.78
CA PHE A 182 2.45 7.70 -5.60
C PHE A 182 2.88 7.75 -7.07
N GLY A 183 2.18 7.05 -7.95
CA GLY A 183 2.53 7.04 -9.37
C GLY A 183 1.42 6.61 -10.31
N THR A 184 1.74 6.56 -11.60
CA THR A 184 0.78 6.18 -12.67
C THR A 184 1.25 4.95 -13.43
N ASP A 185 0.47 3.87 -13.42
CA ASP A 185 0.88 2.59 -14.00
C ASP A 185 1.14 2.68 -15.52
N GLY A 186 2.39 2.40 -15.92
CA GLY A 186 2.84 2.45 -17.32
C GLY A 186 3.36 3.82 -17.79
N MET A 187 3.40 4.85 -16.93
CA MET A 187 4.22 6.04 -17.14
C MET A 187 5.70 5.76 -16.80
N VAL A 188 6.57 6.73 -17.07
CA VAL A 188 7.96 6.73 -16.60
C VAL A 188 8.31 8.14 -16.14
N GLY A 189 8.42 8.33 -14.83
CA GLY A 189 8.67 9.61 -14.19
C GLY A 189 7.44 10.51 -14.14
N GLY A 190 7.45 11.42 -13.16
CA GLY A 190 6.28 12.21 -12.73
C GLY A 190 5.68 11.73 -11.41
N ASP A 191 6.15 10.59 -10.92
CA ASP A 191 5.78 9.98 -9.64
C ASP A 191 6.34 10.78 -8.44
N GLN A 192 5.81 10.54 -7.24
CA GLN A 192 6.21 11.22 -5.99
C GLN A 192 6.33 10.21 -4.83
N SER A 193 7.48 10.18 -4.15
CA SER A 193 7.64 9.46 -2.87
C SER A 193 7.60 10.41 -1.68
N VAL A 194 6.77 10.09 -0.69
CA VAL A 194 6.67 10.79 0.59
C VAL A 194 7.18 9.86 1.69
N TYR A 195 8.11 10.35 2.51
CA TYR A 195 8.73 9.58 3.58
C TYR A 195 8.28 10.14 4.93
N LEU A 196 7.82 9.28 5.84
CA LEU A 196 7.30 9.67 7.16
C LEU A 196 8.01 8.88 8.27
N ASP A 197 8.37 9.55 9.36
CA ASP A 197 8.79 8.86 10.58
C ASP A 197 7.60 8.16 11.25
N CYS A 198 7.90 7.24 12.17
CA CYS A 198 6.89 6.52 12.96
C CYS A 198 5.97 7.41 13.84
N ASP A 199 6.23 8.72 13.95
CA ASP A 199 5.33 9.71 14.57
C ASP A 199 4.40 10.40 13.54
N GLY A 200 4.39 9.97 12.28
CA GLY A 200 3.57 10.53 11.21
C GLY A 200 4.05 11.89 10.69
N LYS A 201 5.29 12.31 11.00
CA LYS A 201 5.87 13.55 10.47
C LYS A 201 6.57 13.24 9.15
N THR A 202 6.37 14.06 8.13
CA THR A 202 7.13 13.91 6.88
C THR A 202 8.57 14.37 7.08
N VAL A 203 9.52 13.54 6.66
CA VAL A 203 10.97 13.76 6.79
C VAL A 203 11.66 14.06 5.45
N LEU A 204 11.14 13.51 4.36
CA LEU A 204 11.64 13.69 2.99
C LEU A 204 10.47 13.61 2.00
N ILE A 205 10.55 14.36 0.90
CA ILE A 205 9.76 14.12 -0.32
C ILE A 205 10.69 14.13 -1.54
N VAL A 206 10.47 13.19 -2.44
CA VAL A 206 11.18 13.04 -3.71
C VAL A 206 10.17 13.07 -4.87
N TYR A 207 10.53 13.73 -5.97
CA TYR A 207 9.73 13.84 -7.19
C TYR A 207 10.49 13.32 -8.41
N GLY A 208 9.81 12.57 -9.27
CA GLY A 208 10.37 12.08 -10.53
C GLY A 208 11.40 10.95 -10.36
N GLU A 209 11.11 10.01 -9.46
CA GLU A 209 11.76 8.67 -9.42
C GLU A 209 11.58 7.91 -10.76
#